data_AF-A0A5K0X699-F1
#
_entry.id   AF-A0A5K0X699-F1
#
_cell.length_a   1.000
_cell.length_b   1.000
_cell.length_c   1.000
_cell.angle_alpha   90.00
_cell.angle_beta   90.00
_cell.angle_gamma   90.00
#
_symmetry.space_group_name_H-M   'P 1'
#
loop_
_entity.id
_entity.type
_entity.pdbx_description
1 polymer ?
#
loop_
_entity_poly.entity_id
_entity_poly.type
_entity_poly.pdbx_seq_one_letter_code
_entity_poly.pdbx_strand_id
1 'polypeptide(L)' 'VVLVGHSAGGLSLTHAIHALGSAKVTLAVFVCATMLRSGFWTPQDTQD' A
#
# COMPACT_ATOMS: atom_id res chain seq x y z
N VAL A 1 13.80 0.33 4.87
CA VAL A 1 13.17 -0.93 5.36
C VAL A 1 12.42 -1.61 4.23
N VAL A 2 12.26 -2.94 4.30
CA VAL A 2 11.45 -3.72 3.35
C VAL A 2 10.11 -4.04 4.00
N LEU A 3 9.01 -3.73 3.33
CA LEU A 3 7.66 -4.03 3.78
C LEU A 3 7.08 -5.15 2.92
N VAL A 4 6.42 -6.12 3.55
CA VAL A 4 5.73 -7.22 2.86
C VAL A 4 4.30 -7.31 3.36
N GLY A 5 3.34 -7.30 2.43
CA GLY A 5 1.91 -7.33 2.71
C GLY A 5 1.26 -8.52 2.03
N HIS A 6 0.38 -9.20 2.76
CA HIS A 6 -0.38 -10.35 2.27
C HIS A 6 -1.88 -10.11 2.47
N SER A 7 -2.71 -10.47 1.49
CA SER A 7 -4.17 -10.27 1.53
C SER A 7 -4.53 -8.80 1.88
N ALA A 8 -5.40 -8.57 2.85
CA ALA A 8 -5.77 -7.22 3.32
C ALA A 8 -4.58 -6.40 3.85
N GLY A 9 -3.47 -7.05 4.23
CA GLY A 9 -2.23 -6.38 4.64
C GLY A 9 -1.61 -5.51 3.55
N GLY A 10 -1.97 -5.70 2.27
CA GLY A 10 -1.58 -4.80 1.18
C GLY A 10 -2.12 -3.38 1.35
N LEU A 11 -3.32 -3.20 1.92
CA LEU A 11 -3.89 -1.88 2.18
C LEU A 11 -3.14 -1.16 3.29
N SER A 12 -2.82 -1.85 4.38
CA SER A 12 -1.99 -1.32 5.47
C SER A 12 -0.59 -0.95 4.97
N LEU A 13 -0.02 -1.79 4.10
CA LEU A 13 1.29 -1.53 3.51
C LEU A 13 1.26 -0.31 2.58
N THR A 14 0.20 -0.16 1.80
CA THR A 14 -0.04 1.01 0.95
C THR A 14 -0.07 2.30 1.78
N HIS A 15 -0.80 2.31 2.89
CA HIS A 15 -0.84 3.44 3.81
C HIS A 15 0.53 3.72 4.44
N ALA A 16 1.26 2.67 4.85
CA ALA A 16 2.58 2.80 5.45
C ALA A 16 3.63 3.37 4.48
N ILE A 17 3.60 3.00 3.20
CA ILE A 17 4.48 3.60 2.18
C ILE A 17 4.22 5.10 2.07
N HIS A 18 2.94 5.51 2.03
CA HIS A 18 2.57 6.91 1.90
C HIS A 18 3.00 7.73 3.14
N ALA A 19 2.75 7.20 4.34
CA ALA A 19 3.06 7.89 5.60
C ALA A 19 4.58 7.97 5.89
N LEU A 20 5.34 6.93 5.53
CA LEU A 20 6.78 6.86 5.81
C LEU A 20 7.62 7.46 4.67
N GLY A 21 7.06 7.55 3.48
CA GLY A 21 7.70 8.08 2.27
C GLY A 21 8.87 7.24 1.76
N SER A 22 9.37 7.60 0.58
CA SER A 22 10.45 6.89 -0.12
C SER A 22 11.80 6.93 0.60
N ALA A 23 11.98 7.84 1.56
CA ALA A 23 13.21 7.95 2.34
C ALA A 23 13.37 6.80 3.36
N LYS A 24 12.26 6.16 3.75
CA LYS A 24 12.27 5.10 4.78
C LYS A 24 11.95 3.73 4.20
N VAL A 25 11.12 3.64 3.15
CA VAL A 25 10.76 2.37 2.50
C VAL A 25 11.60 2.17 1.25
N THR A 26 12.43 1.13 1.26
CA THR A 26 13.35 0.80 0.17
C THR A 26 12.70 -0.13 -0.85
N LEU A 27 11.82 -1.01 -0.37
CA LEU A 27 11.11 -1.98 -1.19
C LEU A 27 9.79 -2.34 -0.51
N ALA A 28 8.74 -2.47 -1.32
CA ALA A 28 7.42 -2.92 -0.92
C ALA A 28 7.02 -4.14 -1.77
N VAL A 29 6.68 -5.24 -1.11
CA VAL A 29 6.29 -6.50 -1.78
C VAL A 29 4.84 -6.83 -1.41
N PHE A 30 4.01 -7.04 -2.43
CA PHE A 30 2.59 -7.36 -2.29
C PHE A 30 2.36 -8.79 -2.77
N VAL A 31 2.06 -9.70 -1.85
CA VAL A 31 1.86 -11.14 -2.14
C VAL A 31 0.40 -11.49 -1.96
N CYS A 32 -0.31 -11.80 -3.05
CA CYS A 32 -1.76 -12.02 -3.02
C CYS A 32 -2.50 -10.95 -2.21
N ALA A 33 -2.04 -9.69 -2.32
CA ALA A 33 -2.46 -8.62 -1.45
C ALA A 33 -3.42 -7.67 -2.17
N THR A 34 -4.37 -7.13 -1.42
CA THR A 34 -5.31 -6.13 -1.92
C THR A 34 -4.57 -4.82 -2.12
N MET A 35 -4.55 -4.33 -3.36
CA MET A 35 -3.98 -3.05 -3.75
C MET A 35 -5.07 -2.18 -4.37
N LEU A 36 -5.06 -0.89 -4.03
CA LEU A 36 -5.90 0.10 -4.70
C LEU A 36 -5.37 0.33 -6.11
N ARG A 37 -6.25 0.67 -7.07
CA ARG A 37 -5.90 0.77 -8.50
C ARG A 37 -4.78 1.78 -8.76
N SER A 38 -4.80 2.91 -8.06
CA SER A 38 -3.77 3.95 -8.11
C SER A 38 -2.65 3.72 -7.08
N GLY A 39 -2.74 2.69 -6.25
CA GLY A 39 -1.78 2.39 -5.20
C GLY A 39 -1.87 3.31 -3.99
N PHE A 40 -2.94 4.10 -3.83
CA PHE A 40 -3.25 4.89 -2.64
C PHE A 40 -4.75 5.23 -2.63
N TRP A 41 -5.27 5.61 -1.46
CA TRP A 41 -6.68 5.97 -1.35
C TRP A 41 -6.95 7.29 -2.05
N THR A 42 -7.79 7.24 -3.07
CA THR A 42 -8.33 8.40 -3.76
C THR A 42 -9.82 8.54 -3.46
N PRO A 43 -10.40 9.75 -3.56
CA PRO A 43 -11.84 9.93 -3.39
C PRO A 43 -12.68 9.03 -4.32
N GLN A 44 -12.16 8.68 -5.49
CA GLN A 44 -12.82 7.78 -6.45
C GLN A 44 -12.94 6.34 -5.92
N ASP A 45 -12.02 5.88 -5.05
CA ASP A 45 -12.11 4.54 -4.44
C ASP A 45 -13.25 4.44 -3.39
N THR A 46 -13.91 5.55 -3.07
CA THR A 46 -15.04 5.62 -2.11
C THR A 46 -16.39 5.76 -2.83
N GLN A 47 -16.37 5.90 -4.16
CA GLN A 47 -17.57 6.19 -4.97
C GLN A 47 -18.18 4.97 -5.65
N ASP A 48 -17.73 3.76 -5.29
CA ASP A 48 -18.32 2.47 -5.70
C ASP A 48 -19.17 1.85 -4.59
#